data_AF-A0A365TR29-F1
#
_entry.id   AF-A0A365TR29-F1
#
_cell.length_a   1.000
_cell.length_b   1.000
_cell.length_c   1.000
_cell.angle_alpha   90.00
_cell.angle_beta   90.00
_cell.angle_gamma   90.00
#
_symmetry.space_group_name_H-M   'P 1'
#
loop_
_entity.id
_entity.type
_entity.pdbx_description
1 polymer ?
#
loop_
_entity_poly.entity_id
_entity_poly.type
_entity_poly.pdbx_seq_one_letter_code
_entity_poly.pdbx_strand_id
1 'polypeptide(L)'
;MWKKIGILAITLWWPINGFAIEQTAPEKVLPGLSGSLDGEPREWFILSYGNDSNASFIERGDDIDIDITGFVDEEVWEAQEALSVSLTMREEQLINTVVIHPLGTSMAPPLYTSEGGDVVVTLTDYERTNQWVHVVGRIQGVLALQIELGEPPSREEGIEIDVTFDVKAQKIEF
;
A
#
# COMPACT_ATOMS: atom_id res chain seq x y z
N MET A 1 42.53 -59.39 -25.78
CA MET A 1 43.85 -59.51 -25.11
C MET A 1 44.14 -58.15 -24.46
N TRP A 2 43.97 -58.01 -23.13
CA TRP A 2 45.04 -57.83 -22.11
C TRP A 2 45.88 -56.55 -22.32
N LYS A 3 46.14 -55.64 -21.37
CA LYS A 3 46.08 -55.63 -19.89
C LYS A 3 46.36 -54.20 -19.33
N LYS A 4 45.78 -53.90 -18.16
CA LYS A 4 46.27 -53.16 -16.95
C LYS A 4 46.55 -51.63 -17.02
N ILE A 5 45.76 -50.80 -16.32
CA ILE A 5 45.78 -50.33 -14.89
C ILE A 5 46.57 -49.02 -14.71
N GLY A 6 45.89 -48.02 -14.14
CA GLY A 6 46.45 -46.87 -13.45
C GLY A 6 45.36 -46.16 -12.64
N ILE A 7 45.05 -46.70 -11.45
CA ILE A 7 44.16 -46.07 -10.46
C ILE A 7 44.96 -44.99 -9.75
N LEU A 8 44.41 -43.77 -9.69
CA LEU A 8 44.75 -42.81 -8.65
C LEU A 8 43.44 -42.36 -8.01
N ALA A 9 43.13 -42.98 -6.87
CA ALA A 9 42.06 -42.60 -5.99
C ALA A 9 42.49 -41.32 -5.27
N ILE A 10 41.72 -40.24 -5.46
CA ILE A 10 41.71 -39.11 -4.54
C ILE A 10 40.34 -39.14 -3.88
N THR A 11 40.31 -39.70 -2.69
CA THR A 11 39.22 -39.59 -1.74
C THR A 11 39.23 -38.17 -1.18
N LEU A 12 38.25 -37.36 -1.53
CA LEU A 12 37.82 -36.26 -0.67
C LEU A 12 36.32 -36.39 -0.42
N TRP A 13 36.03 -37.03 0.71
CA TRP A 13 34.78 -36.89 1.43
C TRP A 13 34.69 -35.46 2.00
N TRP A 14 33.65 -34.73 1.62
CA TRP A 14 32.98 -33.81 2.53
C TRP A 14 31.48 -34.13 2.47
N PRO A 15 30.78 -34.19 3.62
CA PRO A 15 29.36 -34.40 3.64
C PRO A 15 28.70 -33.14 3.06
N ILE A 16 27.95 -33.33 1.97
CA ILE A 16 27.00 -32.34 1.50
C ILE A 16 25.88 -32.37 2.54
N ASN A 17 26.01 -31.59 3.60
CA ASN A 17 24.86 -31.20 4.40
C ASN A 17 23.94 -30.49 3.42
N GLY A 18 22.82 -31.14 3.10
CA GLY A 18 21.76 -30.57 2.30
C GLY A 18 21.24 -29.34 3.04
N PHE A 19 21.74 -28.17 2.67
CA PHE A 19 21.00 -26.95 2.85
C PHE A 19 19.82 -27.06 1.89
N ALA A 20 18.67 -27.43 2.46
CA ALA A 20 17.41 -27.05 1.88
C ALA A 20 17.51 -25.53 1.66
N ILE A 21 17.64 -25.12 0.40
CA ILE A 21 17.25 -23.77 0.04
C ILE A 21 15.76 -23.79 0.27
N GLU A 22 15.36 -23.33 1.46
CA GLU A 22 14.00 -22.93 1.74
C GLU A 22 13.71 -21.88 0.67
N GLN A 23 13.03 -22.30 -0.39
CA GLN A 23 12.44 -21.38 -1.33
C GLN A 23 11.45 -20.61 -0.48
N THR A 24 11.87 -19.46 0.06
CA THR A 24 10.95 -18.43 0.51
C THR A 24 10.08 -18.20 -0.71
N ALA A 25 8.86 -18.74 -0.69
CA ALA A 25 7.85 -18.41 -1.67
C ALA A 25 7.84 -16.88 -1.76
N PRO A 26 7.65 -16.26 -2.94
CA PRO A 26 7.43 -14.83 -2.97
C PRO A 26 6.31 -14.57 -1.98
N GLU A 27 6.64 -13.83 -0.92
CA GLU A 27 5.68 -13.35 0.04
C GLU A 27 4.58 -12.74 -0.81
N LYS A 28 3.39 -13.33 -0.73
CA LYS A 28 2.26 -12.92 -1.53
C LYS A 28 1.95 -11.51 -1.05
N VAL A 29 2.50 -10.49 -1.72
CA VAL A 29 2.13 -9.09 -1.50
C VAL A 29 0.64 -9.04 -1.75
N LEU A 30 -0.12 -8.98 -0.66
CA LEU A 30 -1.55 -8.80 -0.75
C LEU A 30 -1.78 -7.35 -1.20
N PRO A 31 -2.69 -7.09 -2.15
CA PRO A 31 -3.05 -5.73 -2.49
C PRO A 31 -3.52 -5.02 -1.22
N GLY A 32 -2.90 -3.90 -0.89
CA GLY A 32 -2.95 -3.36 0.46
C GLY A 32 -2.09 -2.12 0.65
N LEU A 33 -2.15 -1.58 1.86
CA LEU A 33 -1.25 -0.54 2.35
C LEU A 33 -0.50 -1.10 3.55
N SER A 34 0.81 -0.90 3.61
CA SER A 34 1.64 -1.39 4.72
C SER A 34 2.79 -0.44 5.00
N GLY A 35 3.17 -0.33 6.27
CA GLY A 35 4.24 0.56 6.69
C GLY A 35 4.15 0.92 8.16
N SER A 36 4.38 2.19 8.49
CA SER A 36 4.27 2.71 9.84
C SER A 36 3.47 4.00 9.93
N LEU A 37 2.83 4.18 11.09
CA LEU A 37 2.13 5.38 11.49
C LEU A 37 2.58 5.72 12.91
N ASP A 38 3.14 6.92 13.09
CA ASP A 38 3.77 7.35 14.36
C ASP A 38 4.83 6.36 14.88
N GLY A 39 5.62 5.79 13.97
CA GLY A 39 6.63 4.77 14.29
C GLY A 39 6.10 3.36 14.56
N GLU A 40 4.78 3.20 14.72
CA GLU A 40 4.15 1.90 14.95
C GLU A 40 3.85 1.20 13.61
N PRO A 41 4.27 -0.07 13.43
CA PRO A 41 4.00 -0.81 12.20
C PRO A 41 2.50 -1.10 12.06
N ARG A 42 1.97 -0.86 10.87
CA ARG A 42 0.55 -1.06 10.54
C ARG A 42 0.38 -1.63 9.13
N GLU A 43 -0.70 -2.38 8.96
CA GLU A 43 -1.17 -2.91 7.70
C GLU A 43 -2.66 -2.58 7.56
N TRP A 44 -3.05 -2.21 6.35
CA TRP A 44 -4.43 -1.94 5.98
C TRP A 44 -4.80 -2.72 4.72
N PHE A 45 -5.89 -3.47 4.81
CA PHE A 45 -6.38 -4.35 3.77
C PHE A 45 -7.37 -3.63 2.86
N ILE A 46 -7.20 -3.82 1.55
CA ILE A 46 -8.21 -3.42 0.57
C ILE A 46 -9.24 -4.54 0.46
N LEU A 47 -10.46 -4.22 0.87
CA LEU A 47 -11.56 -5.18 0.87
C LEU A 47 -12.28 -5.15 -0.48
N SER A 48 -12.64 -6.33 -0.97
CA SER A 48 -13.45 -6.51 -2.17
C SER A 48 -14.57 -7.51 -1.91
N TYR A 49 -15.81 -7.15 -2.23
CA TYR A 49 -16.98 -8.02 -2.14
C TYR A 49 -17.70 -8.07 -3.49
N GLY A 50 -17.58 -9.19 -4.20
CA GLY A 50 -18.12 -9.33 -5.54
C GLY A 50 -17.44 -8.36 -6.52
N ASN A 51 -18.20 -7.41 -7.06
CA ASN A 51 -17.70 -6.34 -7.94
C ASN A 51 -17.41 -5.04 -7.20
N ASP A 52 -17.69 -4.96 -5.90
CA ASP A 52 -17.46 -3.76 -5.12
C ASP A 52 -16.10 -3.85 -4.42
N SER A 53 -15.31 -2.77 -4.48
CA SER A 53 -14.00 -2.68 -3.86
C SER A 53 -13.85 -1.34 -3.16
N ASN A 54 -13.19 -1.33 -2.01
CA ASN A 54 -12.81 -0.09 -1.32
C ASN A 54 -11.61 0.63 -1.96
N ALA A 55 -11.14 0.12 -3.09
CA ALA A 55 -10.33 0.84 -4.04
C ALA A 55 -11.11 1.03 -5.35
N SER A 56 -11.38 2.28 -5.70
CA SER A 56 -12.17 2.64 -6.85
C SER A 56 -11.60 3.83 -7.61
N PHE A 57 -12.07 4.05 -8.83
CA PHE A 57 -11.75 5.28 -9.55
C PHE A 57 -12.93 5.76 -10.40
N ILE A 58 -12.94 7.06 -10.65
CA ILE A 58 -13.88 7.75 -11.55
C ILE A 58 -13.11 8.59 -12.56
N GLU A 59 -13.74 8.86 -13.70
CA GLU A 59 -13.21 9.76 -14.73
C GLU A 59 -13.96 11.10 -14.66
N ARG A 60 -13.22 12.20 -14.54
CA ARG A 60 -13.78 13.56 -14.50
C ARG A 60 -13.08 14.43 -15.54
N GLY A 61 -13.64 14.46 -16.74
CA GLY A 61 -13.00 15.13 -17.87
C GLY A 61 -11.69 14.43 -18.23
N ASP A 62 -10.57 15.15 -18.13
CA ASP A 62 -9.22 14.61 -18.37
C ASP A 62 -8.55 14.06 -17.10
N ASP A 63 -9.20 14.24 -15.94
CA ASP A 63 -8.69 13.80 -14.65
C ASP A 63 -9.24 12.42 -14.26
N ILE A 64 -8.44 11.66 -13.54
CA ILE A 64 -8.81 10.36 -12.97
C ILE A 64 -8.64 10.48 -11.46
N ASP A 65 -9.77 10.42 -10.74
CA ASP A 65 -9.78 10.42 -9.28
C ASP A 65 -9.83 8.96 -8.82
N ILE A 66 -8.83 8.55 -8.04
CA ILE A 66 -8.67 7.21 -7.50
C ILE A 66 -8.82 7.31 -5.98
N ASP A 67 -9.79 6.60 -5.42
CA ASP A 67 -10.06 6.56 -3.99
C ASP A 67 -9.74 5.18 -3.45
N ILE A 68 -8.86 5.13 -2.46
CA ILE A 68 -8.39 3.91 -1.81
C ILE A 68 -8.70 4.03 -0.33
N THR A 69 -9.41 3.06 0.24
CA THR A 69 -9.62 2.97 1.68
C THR A 69 -9.19 1.60 2.18
N GLY A 70 -8.17 1.58 3.02
CA GLY A 70 -7.70 0.39 3.71
C GLY A 70 -8.22 0.30 5.13
N PHE A 71 -8.50 -0.92 5.57
CA PHE A 71 -9.05 -1.24 6.90
C PHE A 71 -8.05 -2.09 7.67
N VAL A 72 -7.96 -1.90 8.99
CA VAL A 72 -7.08 -2.72 9.85
C VAL A 72 -7.54 -4.18 9.91
N ASP A 73 -8.84 -4.41 9.74
CA ASP A 73 -9.46 -5.74 9.72
C ASP A 73 -9.63 -6.23 8.26
N GLU A 74 -9.25 -7.48 7.99
CA GLU A 74 -9.31 -8.11 6.67
C GLU A 74 -10.71 -8.62 6.28
N GLU A 75 -11.66 -8.64 7.22
CA GLU A 75 -13.02 -9.16 7.04
C GLU A 75 -14.10 -8.09 7.27
N VAL A 76 -13.79 -7.03 8.03
CA VAL A 76 -14.77 -6.06 8.50
C VAL A 76 -14.56 -4.68 7.88
N TRP A 77 -15.61 -4.15 7.23
CA TRP A 77 -15.67 -2.77 6.71
C TRP A 77 -15.96 -1.76 7.84
N GLU A 78 -15.34 -1.93 9.01
CA GLU A 78 -15.51 -1.00 10.14
C GLU A 78 -14.23 -0.17 10.31
N ALA A 79 -14.38 1.12 10.02
CA ALA A 79 -13.31 2.08 9.80
C ALA A 79 -12.64 2.60 11.09
N GLN A 80 -12.51 1.77 12.12
CA GLN A 80 -11.63 2.16 13.22
C GLN A 80 -10.20 2.14 12.69
N GLU A 81 -9.56 3.31 12.72
CA GLU A 81 -8.18 3.47 12.28
C GLU A 81 -7.95 3.15 10.77
N ALA A 82 -8.96 3.36 9.93
CA ALA A 82 -8.82 3.23 8.48
C ALA A 82 -7.80 4.24 7.92
N LEU A 83 -7.20 3.91 6.77
CA LEU A 83 -6.35 4.81 6.01
C LEU A 83 -6.98 5.07 4.65
N SER A 84 -7.36 6.31 4.40
CA SER A 84 -7.94 6.75 3.14
C SER A 84 -6.91 7.54 2.34
N VAL A 85 -6.78 7.22 1.06
CA VAL A 85 -5.85 7.83 0.11
C VAL A 85 -6.63 8.16 -1.15
N SER A 86 -6.72 9.45 -1.47
CA SER A 86 -7.27 9.94 -2.73
C SER A 86 -6.12 10.45 -3.59
N LEU A 87 -6.08 10.00 -4.85
CA LEU A 87 -5.09 10.39 -5.85
C LEU A 87 -5.82 10.97 -7.05
N THR A 88 -5.40 12.15 -7.51
CA THR A 88 -5.87 12.70 -8.80
C THR A 88 -4.73 12.62 -9.81
N MET A 89 -5.00 11.90 -10.90
CA MET A 89 -4.08 11.74 -12.02
C MET A 89 -4.53 12.58 -13.21
N ARG A 90 -3.57 13.16 -13.94
CA ARG A 90 -3.77 13.79 -15.25
C ARG A 90 -2.64 13.40 -16.16
N GLU A 91 -2.95 12.91 -17.36
CA GLU A 91 -1.93 12.48 -18.34
C GLU A 91 -0.85 11.58 -17.70
N GLU A 92 -1.28 10.60 -16.89
CA GLU A 92 -0.40 9.65 -16.16
C GLU A 92 0.51 10.30 -15.09
N GLN A 93 0.29 11.58 -14.76
CA GLN A 93 1.00 12.28 -13.70
C GLN A 93 0.12 12.47 -12.47
N LEU A 94 0.67 12.25 -11.28
CA LEU A 94 0.01 12.57 -10.02
C LEU A 94 0.02 14.10 -9.82
N ILE A 95 -1.16 14.72 -9.81
CA ILE A 95 -1.31 16.17 -9.67
C ILE A 95 -1.87 16.59 -8.32
N ASN A 96 -2.55 15.69 -7.60
CA ASN A 96 -3.04 15.94 -6.26
C ASN A 96 -3.10 14.64 -5.45
N THR A 97 -2.92 14.77 -4.14
CA THR A 97 -3.06 13.66 -3.21
C THR A 97 -3.63 14.16 -1.89
N VAL A 98 -4.55 13.38 -1.33
CA VAL A 98 -5.09 13.59 0.01
C VAL A 98 -4.99 12.29 0.77
N VAL A 99 -4.44 12.33 1.97
CA VAL A 99 -4.31 11.17 2.87
C VAL A 99 -5.03 11.52 4.17
N ILE A 100 -5.93 10.65 4.62
CA ILE A 100 -6.74 10.85 5.82
C ILE A 100 -6.72 9.60 6.69
N HIS A 101 -6.55 9.80 8.00
CA HIS A 101 -6.65 8.77 9.02
C HIS A 101 -7.61 9.21 10.15
N PRO A 102 -8.86 8.72 10.18
CA PRO A 102 -9.85 9.09 11.18
C PRO A 102 -9.55 8.54 12.58
N LEU A 103 -9.82 9.32 13.62
CA LEU A 103 -9.65 8.99 15.03
C LEU A 103 -11.00 8.71 15.70
N GLY A 104 -11.63 7.61 15.29
CA GLY A 104 -12.87 7.10 15.86
C GLY A 104 -14.00 6.97 14.85
N THR A 105 -15.21 6.70 15.36
CA THR A 105 -16.37 6.27 14.55
C THR A 105 -17.54 7.24 14.59
N SER A 106 -17.35 8.44 15.14
CA SER A 106 -18.41 9.46 15.14
C SER A 106 -18.67 9.96 13.71
N MET A 107 -19.73 10.75 13.51
CA MET A 107 -20.07 11.30 12.19
C MET A 107 -19.00 12.28 11.65
N ALA A 108 -18.25 12.91 12.55
CA ALA A 108 -17.15 13.81 12.25
C ALA A 108 -16.09 13.64 13.35
N PRO A 109 -15.32 12.53 13.31
CA PRO A 109 -14.26 12.33 14.29
C PRO A 109 -13.10 13.27 13.96
N PRO A 110 -12.26 13.60 14.95
CA PRO A 110 -10.94 14.12 14.66
C PRO A 110 -10.21 13.21 13.67
N LEU A 111 -9.29 13.75 12.89
CA LEU A 111 -8.54 13.00 11.89
C LEU A 111 -7.13 13.55 11.75
N TYR A 112 -6.22 12.71 11.29
CA TYR A 112 -4.96 13.17 10.72
C TYR A 112 -5.10 13.30 9.21
N THR A 113 -4.59 14.39 8.62
CA THR A 113 -4.70 14.67 7.18
C THR A 113 -3.38 15.16 6.59
N SER A 114 -3.14 14.87 5.32
CA SER A 114 -2.03 15.48 4.56
C SER A 114 -2.22 16.99 4.36
N GLU A 115 -3.46 17.50 4.43
CA GLU A 115 -3.72 18.93 4.37
C GLU A 115 -3.13 19.66 5.60
N GLY A 116 -2.35 20.71 5.38
CA GLY A 116 -1.60 21.39 6.47
C GLY A 116 -0.39 20.59 7.00
N GLY A 117 -0.30 19.30 6.65
CA GLY A 117 0.85 18.44 6.88
C GLY A 117 2.00 18.69 5.90
N ASP A 118 2.99 17.80 5.93
CA ASP A 118 4.13 17.75 5.01
C ASP A 118 4.26 16.32 4.49
N VAL A 119 3.41 15.95 3.53
CA VAL A 119 3.34 14.60 2.97
C VAL A 119 3.75 14.62 1.51
N VAL A 120 4.60 13.68 1.15
CA VAL A 120 5.02 13.41 -0.23
C VAL A 120 4.50 12.03 -0.62
N VAL A 121 3.83 11.97 -1.78
CA VAL A 121 3.43 10.72 -2.40
C VAL A 121 4.21 10.53 -3.69
N THR A 122 4.90 9.38 -3.80
CA THR A 122 5.66 9.00 -4.99
C THR A 122 5.07 7.74 -5.58
N LEU A 123 4.71 7.77 -6.86
CA LEU A 123 4.26 6.59 -7.60
C LEU A 123 5.47 5.93 -8.26
N THR A 124 5.58 4.61 -8.10
CA THR A 124 6.56 3.78 -8.79
C THR A 124 5.97 3.07 -10.01
N ASP A 125 4.66 2.82 -9.99
CA ASP A 125 3.95 2.22 -11.10
C ASP A 125 2.54 2.77 -11.24
N TYR A 126 2.09 2.89 -12.49
CA TYR A 126 0.75 3.33 -12.87
C TYR A 126 0.35 2.62 -14.15
N GLU A 127 -0.60 1.71 -14.05
CA GLU A 127 -1.18 1.03 -15.20
C GLU A 127 -2.70 1.18 -15.21
N ARG A 128 -3.29 1.26 -16.40
CA ARG A 128 -4.73 1.50 -16.50
C ARG A 128 -5.34 0.83 -17.72
N THR A 129 -6.60 0.43 -17.53
CA THR A 129 -7.54 0.08 -18.59
C THR A 129 -8.85 0.86 -18.42
N ASN A 130 -9.85 0.57 -19.25
CA ASN A 130 -11.18 1.16 -19.11
C ASN A 130 -11.96 0.65 -17.87
N GLN A 131 -11.44 -0.36 -17.15
CA GLN A 131 -12.19 -1.03 -16.06
C GLN A 131 -11.43 -1.05 -14.73
N TRP A 132 -10.11 -0.90 -14.76
CA TRP A 132 -9.28 -0.90 -13.57
C TRP A 132 -8.11 0.07 -13.72
N VAL A 133 -7.63 0.57 -12.59
CA VAL A 133 -6.37 1.29 -12.42
C VAL A 133 -5.53 0.53 -11.41
N HIS A 134 -4.26 0.32 -11.69
CA HIS A 134 -3.28 -0.24 -10.78
C HIS A 134 -2.27 0.84 -10.44
N VAL A 135 -2.07 1.06 -9.15
CA VAL A 135 -1.16 2.07 -8.62
C VAL A 135 -0.24 1.44 -7.59
N VAL A 136 1.05 1.71 -7.72
CA VAL A 136 2.05 1.32 -6.73
C VAL A 136 2.84 2.56 -6.33
N GLY A 137 3.04 2.74 -5.03
CA GLY A 137 3.75 3.92 -4.55
C GLY A 137 4.04 3.91 -3.06
N ARG A 138 4.48 5.08 -2.58
CA ARG A 138 4.82 5.32 -1.18
C ARG A 138 4.35 6.70 -0.74
N ILE A 139 3.84 6.77 0.47
CA ILE A 139 3.41 7.96 1.20
C ILE A 139 4.41 8.16 2.33
N GLN A 140 5.05 9.32 2.40
CA GLN A 140 5.98 9.63 3.48
C GLN A 140 5.81 11.07 3.98
N GLY A 141 5.93 11.29 5.28
CA GLY A 141 5.99 12.63 5.86
C GLY A 141 5.23 12.77 7.16
N VAL A 142 4.60 13.93 7.37
CA VAL A 142 3.84 14.25 8.59
C VAL A 142 2.40 14.62 8.23
N LEU A 143 1.44 13.87 8.76
CA LEU A 143 0.03 14.25 8.73
C LEU A 143 -0.25 15.26 9.85
N ALA A 144 -1.06 16.28 9.57
CA ALA A 144 -1.50 17.26 10.56
C ALA A 144 -2.81 16.83 11.23
N LEU A 145 -2.98 17.15 12.52
CA LEU A 145 -4.18 16.86 13.28
C LEU A 145 -5.29 17.86 12.99
N GLN A 146 -6.47 17.40 12.61
CA GLN A 146 -7.69 18.20 12.50
C GLN A 146 -8.70 17.71 13.54
N ILE A 147 -9.05 18.57 14.49
CA ILE A 147 -10.01 18.23 15.56
C ILE A 147 -11.44 18.48 15.09
N GLU A 148 -11.68 19.61 14.43
CA GLU A 148 -13.01 20.02 13.95
C GLU A 148 -12.98 20.38 12.47
N LEU A 149 -14.07 20.05 11.77
CA LEU A 149 -14.25 20.43 10.37
C LEU A 149 -14.35 21.95 10.25
N GLY A 150 -13.56 22.52 9.34
CA GLY A 150 -13.51 23.96 9.09
C GLY A 150 -12.47 24.72 9.91
N GLU A 151 -11.86 24.07 10.91
CA GLU A 151 -10.63 24.57 11.52
C GLU A 151 -9.40 24.08 10.73
N PRO A 152 -8.34 24.91 10.60
CA PRO A 152 -7.10 24.49 9.97
C PRO A 152 -6.45 23.34 10.74
N PRO A 153 -5.89 22.32 10.04
CA PRO A 153 -5.12 21.27 10.69
C PRO A 153 -3.85 21.79 11.38
N SER A 154 -3.49 21.20 12.52
CA SER A 154 -2.30 21.50 13.32
C SER A 154 -1.16 20.54 13.00
N ARG A 155 -0.06 21.07 12.48
CA ARG A 155 1.18 20.29 12.25
C ARG A 155 1.96 20.02 13.54
N GLU A 156 1.82 20.88 14.56
CA GLU A 156 2.54 20.72 15.84
C GLU A 156 2.13 19.45 16.58
N GLU A 157 0.87 19.03 16.41
CA GLU A 157 0.29 17.80 16.96
C GLU A 157 0.18 16.71 15.87
N GLY A 158 0.94 16.84 14.78
CA GLY A 158 0.94 15.88 13.68
C GLY A 158 1.65 14.58 14.01
N ILE A 159 1.45 13.57 13.16
CA ILE A 159 2.08 12.25 13.26
C ILE A 159 2.85 11.89 11.99
N GLU A 160 3.92 11.11 12.15
CA GLU A 160 4.70 10.60 11.02
C GLU A 160 3.94 9.49 10.28
N ILE A 161 4.06 9.46 8.96
CA ILE A 161 3.55 8.37 8.11
C ILE A 161 4.66 7.91 7.17
N ASP A 162 4.80 6.59 7.03
CA ASP A 162 5.64 5.96 6.03
C ASP A 162 4.98 4.66 5.55
N VAL A 163 4.22 4.75 4.45
CA VAL A 163 3.36 3.67 3.98
C VAL A 163 3.60 3.40 2.50
N THR A 164 3.82 2.14 2.15
CA THR A 164 3.78 1.66 0.76
C THR A 164 2.41 1.14 0.41
N PHE A 165 2.02 1.26 -0.86
CA PHE A 165 0.76 0.73 -1.36
C PHE A 165 0.95 0.07 -2.73
N ASP A 166 0.21 -1.02 -2.95
CA ASP A 166 0.05 -1.73 -4.22
C ASP A 166 -1.43 -2.07 -4.36
N VAL A 167 -2.15 -1.32 -5.19
CA VAL A 167 -3.61 -1.33 -5.18
C VAL A 167 -4.19 -1.33 -6.59
N LYS A 168 -5.13 -2.25 -6.82
CA LYS A 168 -5.96 -2.28 -8.03
C LYS A 168 -7.35 -1.73 -7.74
N ALA A 169 -7.60 -0.53 -8.22
CA ALA A 169 -8.87 0.18 -8.12
C ALA A 169 -9.82 -0.18 -9.28
N GLN A 170 -11.11 -0.32 -8.99
CA GLN A 170 -12.15 -0.63 -9.99
C GLN A 170 -12.92 0.61 -10.43
N LYS A 171 -13.38 0.64 -11.68
CA LYS A 171 -14.18 1.76 -12.17
C LYS A 171 -15.56 1.77 -11.51
N ILE A 172 -15.99 2.94 -11.03
CA ILE A 172 -17.39 3.17 -10.66
C ILE A 172 -18.10 3.85 -11.84
N GLU A 173 -19.26 3.30 -12.23
CA GLU A 173 -20.17 3.89 -13.22
C GLU A 173 -21.42 4.45 -12.49
N PHE A 174 -21.88 5.64 -12.90
CA PHE A 174 -23.07 6.31 -12.37
C PHE A 174 -24.19 6.35 -13.42
#